data_AF-A0A7H8K7W2-F1
#
_entry.id   AF-A0A7H8K7W2-F1
#
_cell.length_a   1.000
_cell.length_b   1.000
_cell.length_c   1.000
_cell.angle_alpha   90.00
_cell.angle_beta   90.00
_cell.angle_gamma   90.00
#
_symmetry.space_group_name_H-M   'P 1'
#
loop_
_entity.id
_entity.type
_entity.pdbx_description
1 polymer ?
#
loop_
_entity_poly.entity_id
_entity_poly.type
_entity_poly.pdbx_seq_one_letter_code
_entity_poly.pdbx_strand_id
1 'polypeptide(L)'
;MSKLVRKSRALSLLGVAAGAMLLLSTALVAPVSAHGSVANPISRNYGCWQRWGGDFQNPRMATEDPMCWQAWQANPNAMWNWNGLFREGVAGNHQGAIPNGQLCSGGRTESGRYNALDAVGAWRTTSVANSFRLKFFDQASHGADYIRVYASRQGYDVLTKPLAWSDLELVGQIGNTPASQWQREVDGVSTEIPVNAPGRSGRHVLFTVWQASHTDQSYYICSDVQFGGGTTPPPTTPPASPTPTPTFDPPTTPPTTTAPPVAGACAATYRVTSTWSGGFQGEVQVTAGSAAIRSWRVTWTYASGQQVSQAWNATLSSSGSTVTAQNVSYNGGLGAGASTTFGFLASGSGSSAPTLTCTATT
;
A
#
# COMPACT_ATOMS: atom_id res chain seq x y z
N MET A 1 63.62 -49.43 22.81
CA MET A 1 64.32 -48.97 24.02
C MET A 1 63.94 -47.51 24.23
N SER A 2 62.77 -47.22 24.81
CA SER A 2 62.51 -47.14 26.26
C SER A 2 63.25 -45.97 26.92
N LYS A 3 62.53 -44.87 27.23
CA LYS A 3 62.30 -44.33 28.59
C LYS A 3 62.29 -42.78 28.73
N LEU A 4 61.26 -42.35 29.47
CA LEU A 4 61.13 -41.21 30.40
C LEU A 4 61.14 -39.77 29.84
N VAL A 5 60.06 -38.97 29.93
CA VAL A 5 59.25 -38.44 31.06
C VAL A 5 59.84 -37.21 31.76
N ARG A 6 59.08 -36.09 31.61
CA ARG A 6 58.90 -34.89 32.45
C ARG A 6 60.05 -33.87 32.60
N LYS A 7 59.72 -32.63 32.23
CA LYS A 7 59.59 -31.51 33.19
C LYS A 7 58.65 -30.44 32.67
N SER A 8 57.63 -30.14 33.46
CA SER A 8 56.68 -29.05 33.28
C SER A 8 57.02 -27.90 34.25
N ARG A 9 56.93 -26.66 33.73
CA ARG A 9 56.46 -25.39 34.37
C ARG A 9 57.29 -24.20 33.88
N ALA A 10 56.66 -23.31 33.11
CA ALA A 10 56.58 -21.88 33.42
C ALA A 10 55.60 -21.20 32.43
N LEU A 11 54.59 -20.53 33.00
CA LEU A 11 53.61 -19.69 32.31
C LEU A 11 54.27 -18.49 31.63
N SER A 12 53.72 -18.03 30.51
CA SER A 12 53.52 -16.61 30.22
C SER A 12 52.39 -16.45 29.20
N LEU A 13 51.40 -15.64 29.56
CA LEU A 13 50.18 -15.33 28.81
C LEU A 13 50.46 -14.60 27.50
N LEU A 14 49.72 -14.97 26.45
CA LEU A 14 49.25 -14.18 25.29
C LEU A 14 48.45 -15.21 24.46
N GLY A 15 47.15 -15.15 24.21
CA GLY A 15 46.30 -14.00 23.97
C GLY A 15 45.63 -14.26 22.62
N VAL A 16 44.30 -14.41 22.63
CA VAL A 16 43.35 -14.38 21.50
C VAL A 16 43.06 -15.70 20.77
N ALA A 17 41.81 -16.12 20.94
CA ALA A 17 41.12 -17.21 20.26
C ALA A 17 40.77 -16.84 18.80
N ALA A 18 41.01 -17.76 17.87
CA ALA A 18 40.39 -17.72 16.54
C ALA A 18 39.11 -18.54 16.58
N GLY A 19 37.99 -17.83 16.75
CA GLY A 19 36.64 -18.38 16.75
C GLY A 19 36.18 -18.83 15.37
N ALA A 20 35.42 -19.93 15.35
CA ALA A 20 34.68 -20.40 14.19
C ALA A 20 33.62 -19.37 13.77
N MET A 21 33.75 -18.79 12.58
CA MET A 21 32.63 -18.11 11.91
C MET A 21 31.90 -19.11 11.04
N LEU A 22 30.82 -19.67 11.59
CA LEU A 22 29.76 -20.26 10.78
C LEU A 22 28.97 -19.09 10.20
N LEU A 23 29.21 -18.75 8.93
CA LEU A 23 28.42 -17.78 8.17
C LEU A 23 27.03 -18.37 7.92
N LEU A 24 26.12 -18.13 8.86
CA LEU A 24 24.69 -18.27 8.63
C LEU A 24 24.28 -17.08 7.74
N SER A 25 24.35 -17.26 6.43
CA SER A 25 23.78 -16.32 5.46
C SER A 25 22.26 -16.37 5.58
N THR A 26 21.72 -15.61 6.54
CA THR A 26 20.32 -15.16 6.47
C THR A 26 20.22 -14.29 5.23
N ALA A 27 19.72 -14.86 4.14
CA ALA A 27 19.22 -14.07 3.03
C ALA A 27 18.17 -13.12 3.61
N LEU A 28 18.51 -11.84 3.74
CA LEU A 28 17.55 -10.79 3.99
C LEU A 28 16.66 -10.75 2.75
N VAL A 29 15.53 -11.45 2.82
CA VAL A 29 14.43 -11.24 1.87
C VAL A 29 13.94 -9.83 2.17
N ALA A 30 14.40 -8.85 1.41
CA ALA A 30 13.73 -7.55 1.39
C ALA A 30 12.26 -7.84 1.04
N PRO A 31 11.26 -7.31 1.77
CA PRO A 31 9.90 -7.43 1.30
C PRO A 31 9.87 -6.87 -0.12
N VAL A 32 9.09 -7.47 -1.00
CA VAL A 32 8.89 -7.00 -2.37
C VAL A 32 7.68 -6.05 -2.38
N SER A 33 7.57 -5.39 -3.50
CA SER A 33 7.03 -4.06 -3.76
C SER A 33 5.51 -4.03 -3.97
N ALA A 34 4.72 -3.18 -3.31
CA ALA A 34 3.26 -3.04 -3.46
C ALA A 34 2.86 -1.82 -4.33
N HIS A 35 2.14 -1.97 -5.45
CA HIS A 35 1.98 -0.83 -6.41
C HIS A 35 0.68 -0.63 -7.16
N GLY A 36 -0.31 -1.52 -7.03
CA GLY A 36 -1.47 -1.43 -7.91
C GLY A 36 -2.77 -1.89 -7.29
N SER A 37 -3.86 -1.46 -7.91
CA SER A 37 -5.20 -1.94 -7.60
C SER A 37 -6.11 -1.76 -8.81
N VAL A 38 -7.31 -2.34 -8.71
CA VAL A 38 -8.37 -2.09 -9.67
C VAL A 38 -8.94 -0.70 -9.43
N ALA A 39 -8.77 0.19 -10.41
CA ALA A 39 -9.24 1.58 -10.37
C ALA A 39 -10.71 1.72 -10.82
N ASN A 40 -11.18 0.84 -11.72
CA ASN A 40 -12.58 0.82 -12.15
C ASN A 40 -12.99 -0.59 -12.64
N PRO A 41 -14.05 -1.22 -12.14
CA PRO A 41 -14.82 -0.85 -10.95
C PRO A 41 -13.94 -0.90 -9.70
N ILE A 42 -13.96 0.18 -8.92
CA ILE A 42 -12.96 0.45 -7.89
C ILE A 42 -12.94 -0.64 -6.79
N SER A 43 -11.75 -1.02 -6.33
CA SER A 43 -11.62 -2.02 -5.26
C SER A 43 -12.16 -1.53 -3.92
N ARG A 44 -12.43 -2.45 -2.98
CA ARG A 44 -12.93 -2.14 -1.63
C ARG A 44 -12.07 -1.08 -0.92
N ASN A 45 -10.79 -1.37 -0.71
CA ASN A 45 -9.89 -0.48 0.00
C ASN A 45 -9.57 0.80 -0.77
N TYR A 46 -9.35 0.72 -2.08
CA TYR A 46 -9.06 1.90 -2.89
C TYR A 46 -10.28 2.84 -2.95
N GLY A 47 -11.48 2.28 -3.02
CA GLY A 47 -12.73 3.02 -2.95
C GLY A 47 -12.96 3.68 -1.59
N CYS A 48 -12.67 2.97 -0.48
CA CYS A 48 -12.74 3.57 0.85
C CYS A 48 -11.71 4.69 1.02
N TRP A 49 -10.49 4.51 0.52
CA TRP A 49 -9.46 5.55 0.48
C TRP A 49 -9.92 6.77 -0.32
N GLN A 50 -10.44 6.56 -1.53
CA GLN A 50 -10.84 7.66 -2.41
C GLN A 50 -12.00 8.48 -1.84
N ARG A 51 -13.01 7.81 -1.25
CA ARG A 51 -14.19 8.49 -0.72
C ARG A 51 -13.95 9.15 0.64
N TRP A 52 -13.14 8.52 1.48
CA TRP A 52 -13.05 8.89 2.89
C TRP A 52 -11.65 9.27 3.35
N GLY A 53 -10.59 9.09 2.55
CA GLY A 53 -9.22 9.38 3.00
C GLY A 53 -9.04 10.81 3.51
N GLY A 54 -9.59 11.80 2.79
CA GLY A 54 -9.53 13.20 3.23
C GLY A 54 -10.30 13.52 4.52
N ASP A 55 -11.19 12.62 4.97
CA ASP A 55 -12.10 12.82 6.09
C ASP A 55 -12.37 11.50 6.83
N PHE A 56 -11.32 10.71 7.06
CA PHE A 56 -11.45 9.28 7.41
C PHE A 56 -12.00 9.04 8.83
N GLN A 57 -12.04 10.09 9.65
CA GLN A 57 -12.60 10.07 11.00
C GLN A 57 -14.04 10.62 11.06
N ASN A 58 -14.66 10.95 9.93
CA ASN A 58 -16.01 11.50 9.92
C ASN A 58 -17.01 10.50 10.53
N PRO A 59 -17.71 10.84 11.63
CA PRO A 59 -18.65 9.93 12.27
C PRO A 59 -19.85 9.56 11.39
N ARG A 60 -20.18 10.36 10.37
CA ARG A 60 -21.26 10.05 9.41
C ARG A 60 -20.96 8.82 8.56
N MET A 61 -19.69 8.45 8.41
CA MET A 61 -19.28 7.26 7.67
C MET A 61 -19.92 6.00 8.25
N ALA A 62 -20.15 5.94 9.57
CA ALA A 62 -20.81 4.80 10.23
C ALA A 62 -22.21 4.49 9.67
N THR A 63 -22.96 5.53 9.27
CA THR A 63 -24.30 5.38 8.70
C THR A 63 -24.31 5.41 7.17
N GLU A 64 -23.42 6.18 6.55
CA GLU A 64 -23.40 6.36 5.09
C GLU A 64 -22.61 5.27 4.35
N ASP A 65 -21.55 4.73 4.96
CA ASP A 65 -20.68 3.71 4.36
C ASP A 65 -20.14 2.77 5.45
N PRO A 66 -21.02 1.97 6.09
CA PRO A 66 -20.67 1.17 7.26
C PRO A 66 -19.53 0.18 7.01
N MET A 67 -19.36 -0.29 5.75
CA MET A 67 -18.27 -1.19 5.40
C MET A 67 -16.91 -0.48 5.31
N CYS A 68 -16.86 0.76 4.82
CA CYS A 68 -15.64 1.55 4.93
C CYS A 68 -15.39 1.99 6.37
N TRP A 69 -16.43 2.33 7.13
CA TRP A 69 -16.30 2.69 8.54
C TRP A 69 -15.61 1.59 9.34
N GLN A 70 -16.13 0.36 9.29
CA GLN A 70 -15.50 -0.75 10.01
C GLN A 70 -14.07 -1.02 9.54
N ALA A 71 -13.77 -0.82 8.24
CA ALA A 71 -12.42 -0.99 7.72
C ALA A 71 -11.44 0.07 8.26
N TRP A 72 -11.85 1.34 8.27
CA TRP A 72 -11.08 2.45 8.84
C TRP A 72 -10.89 2.30 10.35
N GLN A 73 -11.91 1.84 11.09
CA GLN A 73 -11.79 1.56 12.52
C GLN A 73 -10.86 0.38 12.81
N ALA A 74 -10.87 -0.66 11.96
CA ALA A 74 -10.03 -1.84 12.15
C ALA A 74 -8.55 -1.56 11.84
N ASN A 75 -8.26 -0.97 10.69
CA ASN A 75 -6.89 -0.61 10.32
C ASN A 75 -6.87 0.44 9.19
N PRO A 76 -6.59 1.72 9.49
CA PRO A 76 -6.49 2.77 8.46
C PRO A 76 -5.45 2.46 7.37
N ASN A 77 -4.41 1.66 7.66
CA ASN A 77 -3.39 1.30 6.69
C ASN A 77 -3.91 0.36 5.59
N ALA A 78 -5.07 -0.28 5.76
CA ALA A 78 -5.71 -1.01 4.67
C ALA A 78 -6.08 -0.08 3.50
N MET A 79 -6.45 1.16 3.82
CA MET A 79 -6.83 2.19 2.85
C MET A 79 -5.63 3.05 2.47
N TRP A 80 -4.78 3.44 3.42
CA TRP A 80 -3.60 4.23 3.07
C TRP A 80 -2.60 3.48 2.19
N ASN A 81 -2.39 2.19 2.47
CA ASN A 81 -1.63 1.30 1.59
C ASN A 81 -2.59 0.54 0.67
N TRP A 82 -3.48 1.24 -0.02
CA TRP A 82 -4.49 0.63 -0.90
C TRP A 82 -3.87 -0.21 -2.03
N ASN A 83 -2.66 0.15 -2.44
CA ASN A 83 -1.87 -0.48 -3.50
C ASN A 83 -1.10 -1.73 -3.03
N GLY A 84 -1.19 -2.11 -1.75
CA GLY A 84 -0.34 -3.14 -1.15
C GLY A 84 -0.98 -4.45 -0.75
N LEU A 85 -2.09 -4.81 -1.40
CA LEU A 85 -2.80 -6.05 -1.14
C LEU A 85 -2.21 -7.21 -1.98
N PHE A 86 -1.02 -7.67 -1.61
CA PHE A 86 -0.28 -8.71 -2.33
C PHE A 86 0.16 -9.86 -1.43
N ARG A 87 0.60 -10.95 -2.05
CA ARG A 87 1.41 -12.02 -1.46
C ARG A 87 2.62 -12.29 -2.34
N GLU A 88 3.67 -12.85 -1.76
CA GLU A 88 4.85 -13.34 -2.47
C GLU A 88 4.93 -14.87 -2.39
N GLY A 89 5.60 -15.50 -3.36
CA GLY A 89 5.94 -16.92 -3.30
C GLY A 89 4.74 -17.86 -3.42
N VAL A 90 3.64 -17.42 -4.05
CA VAL A 90 2.42 -18.24 -4.19
C VAL A 90 2.60 -19.32 -5.27
N ALA A 91 3.55 -19.15 -6.19
CA ALA A 91 3.87 -20.10 -7.26
C ALA A 91 2.63 -20.55 -8.07
N GLY A 92 1.70 -19.63 -8.30
CA GLY A 92 0.43 -19.88 -9.00
C GLY A 92 -0.62 -20.67 -8.22
N ASN A 93 -0.32 -21.19 -7.02
CA ASN A 93 -1.27 -21.91 -6.17
C ASN A 93 -2.15 -20.97 -5.34
N HIS A 94 -2.91 -20.10 -6.01
CA HIS A 94 -3.73 -19.08 -5.35
C HIS A 94 -4.76 -19.66 -4.39
N GLN A 95 -5.44 -20.74 -4.80
CA GLN A 95 -6.47 -21.39 -3.98
C GLN A 95 -5.88 -22.08 -2.74
N GLY A 96 -4.66 -22.63 -2.84
CA GLY A 96 -3.94 -23.17 -1.69
C GLY A 96 -3.46 -22.09 -0.72
N ALA A 97 -3.08 -20.91 -1.23
CA ALA A 97 -2.60 -19.80 -0.42
C ALA A 97 -3.72 -18.97 0.24
N ILE A 98 -4.94 -19.02 -0.29
CA ILE A 98 -6.06 -18.16 0.12
C ILE A 98 -7.26 -19.02 0.50
N PRO A 99 -7.52 -19.23 1.80
CA PRO A 99 -8.70 -19.93 2.26
C PRO A 99 -10.01 -19.22 1.87
N ASN A 100 -11.10 -19.99 1.78
CA ASN A 100 -12.45 -19.43 1.64
C ASN A 100 -12.75 -18.43 2.78
N GLY A 101 -13.46 -17.35 2.46
CA GLY A 101 -13.73 -16.23 3.34
C GLY A 101 -12.55 -15.29 3.60
N GLN A 102 -11.41 -15.51 2.94
CA GLN A 102 -10.23 -14.65 3.04
C GLN A 102 -9.77 -14.10 1.68
N LEU A 103 -10.63 -14.16 0.67
CA LEU A 103 -10.27 -13.76 -0.68
C LEU A 103 -9.98 -12.26 -0.76
N CYS A 104 -10.79 -11.43 -0.11
CA CYS A 104 -10.67 -9.98 -0.21
C CYS A 104 -9.55 -9.39 0.64
N SER A 105 -8.97 -10.16 1.57
CA SER A 105 -7.73 -9.82 2.27
C SER A 105 -6.49 -10.50 1.67
N GLY A 106 -6.64 -11.27 0.59
CA GLY A 106 -5.55 -12.05 0.01
C GLY A 106 -4.98 -13.08 0.98
N GLY A 107 -5.83 -13.80 1.71
CA GLY A 107 -5.42 -14.78 2.71
C GLY A 107 -4.81 -14.13 3.96
N ARG A 108 -5.41 -13.02 4.42
CA ARG A 108 -4.93 -12.24 5.58
C ARG A 108 -3.48 -11.78 5.45
N THR A 109 -3.12 -11.35 4.25
CA THR A 109 -1.74 -10.94 3.93
C THR A 109 -1.30 -9.70 4.71
N GLU A 110 -0.01 -9.37 4.65
CA GLU A 110 0.57 -8.18 5.27
C GLU A 110 0.29 -8.08 6.76
N SER A 111 0.51 -9.20 7.48
CA SER A 111 0.23 -9.35 8.91
C SER A 111 -1.23 -9.02 9.28
N GLY A 112 -2.16 -9.35 8.39
CA GLY A 112 -3.59 -9.14 8.60
C GLY A 112 -4.06 -7.70 8.38
N ARG A 113 -3.24 -6.84 7.75
CA ARG A 113 -3.58 -5.43 7.46
C ARG A 113 -4.95 -5.28 6.79
N TYR A 114 -5.29 -6.20 5.89
CA TYR A 114 -6.48 -6.13 5.05
C TYR A 114 -7.66 -7.00 5.52
N ASN A 115 -7.59 -7.58 6.73
CA ASN A 115 -8.61 -8.53 7.21
C ASN A 115 -10.04 -7.96 7.21
N ALA A 116 -10.19 -6.66 7.48
CA ALA A 116 -11.49 -6.00 7.48
C ALA A 116 -12.16 -5.97 6.09
N LEU A 117 -11.40 -6.22 5.03
CA LEU A 117 -11.95 -6.33 3.68
C LEU A 117 -12.71 -7.66 3.46
N ASP A 118 -12.53 -8.66 4.32
CA ASP A 118 -13.29 -9.92 4.28
C ASP A 118 -14.68 -9.80 4.94
N ALA A 119 -14.95 -8.68 5.60
CA ALA A 119 -16.23 -8.46 6.27
C ALA A 119 -17.40 -8.58 5.27
N VAL A 120 -18.43 -9.28 5.71
CA VAL A 120 -19.66 -9.52 4.94
C VAL A 120 -20.64 -8.39 5.23
N GLY A 121 -21.21 -7.80 4.18
CA GLY A 121 -22.17 -6.70 4.32
C GLY A 121 -22.32 -5.85 3.07
N ALA A 122 -23.00 -4.72 3.21
CA ALA A 122 -23.39 -3.85 2.11
C ALA A 122 -22.26 -2.91 1.66
N TRP A 123 -21.18 -3.48 1.10
CA TRP A 123 -20.11 -2.70 0.46
C TRP A 123 -20.66 -1.82 -0.66
N ARG A 124 -20.14 -0.61 -0.85
CA ARG A 124 -20.59 0.25 -1.96
C ARG A 124 -20.22 -0.36 -3.32
N THR A 125 -21.17 -0.34 -4.25
CA THR A 125 -21.03 -0.96 -5.58
C THR A 125 -20.76 0.06 -6.67
N THR A 126 -20.01 -0.35 -7.70
CA THR A 126 -19.98 0.33 -9.00
C THR A 126 -20.97 -0.31 -9.97
N SER A 127 -21.82 0.49 -10.61
CA SER A 127 -22.73 -0.03 -11.66
C SER A 127 -21.95 -0.41 -12.91
N VAL A 128 -22.20 -1.60 -13.45
CA VAL A 128 -21.53 -2.11 -14.65
C VAL A 128 -22.52 -2.82 -15.57
N ALA A 129 -22.22 -2.80 -16.87
CA ALA A 129 -22.87 -3.70 -17.83
C ALA A 129 -22.33 -5.13 -17.67
N ASN A 130 -22.99 -6.13 -18.28
CA ASN A 130 -22.46 -7.50 -18.30
C ASN A 130 -21.16 -7.63 -19.09
N SER A 131 -20.93 -6.74 -20.05
CA SER A 131 -19.68 -6.62 -20.81
C SER A 131 -19.11 -5.23 -20.60
N PHE A 132 -17.89 -5.15 -20.08
CA PHE A 132 -17.20 -3.89 -19.77
C PHE A 132 -15.69 -4.08 -19.77
N ARG A 133 -14.94 -3.00 -19.56
CA ARG A 133 -13.49 -3.03 -19.41
C ARG A 133 -13.13 -2.66 -17.98
N LEU A 134 -12.42 -3.56 -17.30
CA LEU A 134 -11.90 -3.32 -15.96
C LEU A 134 -10.55 -2.60 -16.09
N LYS A 135 -10.43 -1.41 -15.50
CA LYS A 135 -9.19 -0.63 -15.45
C LYS A 135 -8.34 -1.03 -14.24
N PHE A 136 -7.15 -1.53 -14.52
CA PHE A 136 -6.11 -1.79 -13.54
C PHE A 136 -5.08 -0.66 -13.56
N PHE A 137 -4.63 -0.20 -12.39
CA PHE A 137 -3.60 0.82 -12.26
C PHE A 137 -2.41 0.26 -11.47
N ASP A 138 -1.21 0.54 -11.95
CA ASP A 138 0.07 0.13 -11.37
C ASP A 138 1.05 1.30 -11.36
N GLN A 139 1.46 1.71 -10.17
CA GLN A 139 2.39 2.82 -9.95
C GLN A 139 3.83 2.48 -10.36
N ALA A 140 4.26 1.22 -10.27
CA ALA A 140 5.66 0.83 -10.50
C ALA A 140 5.94 0.31 -11.91
N SER A 141 4.93 0.13 -12.75
CA SER A 141 5.13 -0.40 -14.09
C SER A 141 5.78 -1.80 -14.08
N HIS A 142 5.26 -2.70 -13.24
CA HIS A 142 5.72 -4.08 -13.12
C HIS A 142 5.29 -4.98 -14.28
N GLY A 143 4.23 -4.60 -14.99
CA GLY A 143 3.60 -5.46 -16.00
C GLY A 143 2.88 -6.64 -15.36
N ALA A 144 2.40 -7.57 -16.17
CA ALA A 144 1.72 -8.75 -15.69
C ALA A 144 2.12 -10.01 -16.45
N ASP A 145 2.28 -11.13 -15.75
CA ASP A 145 2.30 -12.45 -16.38
C ASP A 145 0.88 -12.86 -16.78
N TYR A 146 -0.09 -12.48 -15.95
CA TYR A 146 -1.50 -12.47 -16.28
C TYR A 146 -2.27 -11.57 -15.31
N ILE A 147 -3.44 -11.13 -15.74
CA ILE A 147 -4.49 -10.64 -14.85
C ILE A 147 -5.74 -11.46 -15.13
N ARG A 148 -6.29 -12.08 -14.09
CA ARG A 148 -7.52 -12.89 -14.13
C ARG A 148 -8.61 -12.17 -13.36
N VAL A 149 -9.78 -12.04 -13.97
CA VAL A 149 -10.95 -11.43 -13.34
C VAL A 149 -12.02 -12.50 -13.20
N TYR A 150 -12.42 -12.75 -11.97
CA TYR A 150 -13.51 -13.63 -11.60
C TYR A 150 -14.72 -12.81 -11.18
N ALA A 151 -15.92 -13.32 -11.40
CA ALA A 151 -17.15 -12.76 -10.86
C ALA A 151 -17.89 -13.82 -10.04
N SER A 152 -18.55 -13.38 -8.96
CA SER A 152 -19.46 -14.26 -8.23
C SER A 152 -20.57 -14.77 -9.16
N ARG A 153 -20.96 -16.03 -8.98
CA ARG A 153 -22.06 -16.68 -9.72
C ARG A 153 -23.39 -16.02 -9.40
N GLN A 154 -24.34 -16.08 -10.35
CA GLN A 154 -25.71 -15.61 -10.10
C GLN A 154 -26.31 -16.37 -8.91
N GLY A 155 -26.99 -15.65 -8.01
CA GLY A 155 -27.60 -16.23 -6.80
C GLY A 155 -26.66 -16.31 -5.58
N TYR A 156 -25.37 -15.96 -5.72
CA TYR A 156 -24.49 -15.77 -4.57
C TYR A 156 -24.99 -14.59 -3.70
N ASP A 157 -25.16 -14.83 -2.40
CA ASP A 157 -25.61 -13.80 -1.46
C ASP A 157 -24.42 -12.99 -0.93
N VAL A 158 -24.11 -11.91 -1.64
CA VAL A 158 -23.02 -10.98 -1.30
C VAL A 158 -23.19 -10.33 0.07
N LEU A 159 -24.43 -10.17 0.56
CA LEU A 159 -24.71 -9.42 1.78
C LEU A 159 -24.57 -10.25 3.05
N THR A 160 -24.65 -11.57 2.96
CA THR A 160 -24.70 -12.45 4.14
C THR A 160 -23.72 -13.61 4.11
N LYS A 161 -23.08 -13.91 2.97
CA LYS A 161 -22.12 -15.01 2.86
C LYS A 161 -20.68 -14.52 2.69
N PRO A 162 -19.70 -15.19 3.33
CA PRO A 162 -18.29 -14.99 3.01
C PRO A 162 -17.98 -15.57 1.63
N LEU A 163 -17.14 -14.88 0.86
CA LEU A 163 -16.79 -15.28 -0.50
C LEU A 163 -15.92 -16.55 -0.49
N ALA A 164 -16.26 -17.55 -1.28
CA ALA A 164 -15.46 -18.75 -1.48
C ALA A 164 -15.04 -18.91 -2.95
N TRP A 165 -13.99 -19.69 -3.20
CA TRP A 165 -13.53 -20.00 -4.56
C TRP A 165 -14.61 -20.68 -5.42
N SER A 166 -15.48 -21.50 -4.79
CA SER A 166 -16.61 -22.16 -5.46
C SER A 166 -17.67 -21.18 -5.98
N ASP A 167 -17.74 -19.99 -5.39
CA ASP A 167 -18.72 -18.97 -5.77
C ASP A 167 -18.27 -18.20 -7.02
N LEU A 168 -17.04 -18.41 -7.49
CA LEU A 168 -16.43 -17.62 -8.55
C LEU A 168 -16.42 -18.34 -9.91
N GLU A 169 -16.49 -17.54 -10.96
CA GLU A 169 -16.31 -17.95 -12.35
C GLU A 169 -15.36 -16.96 -13.04
N LEU A 170 -14.41 -17.47 -13.83
CA LEU A 170 -13.51 -16.63 -14.62
C LEU A 170 -14.31 -15.93 -15.74
N VAL A 171 -14.26 -14.61 -15.79
CA VAL A 171 -15.04 -13.76 -16.72
C VAL A 171 -14.18 -12.82 -17.55
N GLY A 172 -12.88 -12.74 -17.28
CA GLY A 172 -11.93 -11.94 -18.04
C GLY A 172 -10.50 -12.37 -17.75
N GLN A 173 -9.63 -12.28 -18.75
CA GLN A 173 -8.21 -12.56 -18.59
C GLN A 173 -7.39 -11.81 -19.64
N ILE A 174 -6.20 -11.34 -19.25
CA ILE A 174 -5.09 -11.04 -20.15
C ILE A 174 -3.89 -11.93 -19.82
N GLY A 175 -3.06 -12.23 -20.82
CA GLY A 175 -1.81 -12.96 -20.66
C GLY A 175 -0.63 -12.05 -20.32
N ASN A 176 0.59 -12.53 -20.60
CA ASN A 176 1.79 -11.77 -20.32
C ASN A 176 1.78 -10.44 -21.11
N THR A 177 1.85 -9.34 -20.37
CA THR A 177 1.76 -7.98 -20.89
C THR A 177 2.79 -7.11 -20.16
N PRO A 178 3.96 -6.86 -20.77
CA PRO A 178 4.97 -5.97 -20.21
C PRO A 178 4.42 -4.56 -19.99
N ALA A 179 4.92 -3.85 -18.98
CA ALA A 179 4.44 -2.50 -18.65
C ALA A 179 4.63 -1.48 -19.78
N SER A 180 5.58 -1.71 -20.71
CA SER A 180 5.78 -0.86 -21.88
C SER A 180 4.58 -0.85 -22.84
N GLN A 181 3.67 -1.83 -22.73
CA GLN A 181 2.44 -1.91 -23.52
C GLN A 181 1.24 -1.27 -22.81
N TRP A 182 1.41 -0.82 -21.57
CA TRP A 182 0.34 -0.23 -20.76
C TRP A 182 0.26 1.28 -21.03
N GLN A 183 -0.93 1.85 -20.81
CA GLN A 183 -1.18 3.27 -20.99
C GLN A 183 -0.45 4.06 -19.91
N ARG A 184 0.29 5.11 -20.29
CA ARG A 184 0.92 6.03 -19.31
C ARG A 184 -0.13 6.85 -18.57
N GLU A 185 0.08 6.99 -17.27
CA GLU A 185 -0.72 7.79 -16.34
C GLU A 185 0.22 8.74 -15.56
N VAL A 186 -0.33 9.74 -14.86
CA VAL A 186 0.46 10.76 -14.13
C VAL A 186 1.42 10.15 -13.10
N ASP A 187 1.02 9.05 -12.44
CA ASP A 187 1.78 8.40 -11.37
C ASP A 187 1.98 6.89 -11.61
N GLY A 188 2.04 6.46 -12.86
CA GLY A 188 2.25 5.05 -13.21
C GLY A 188 1.76 4.68 -14.59
N VAL A 189 1.22 3.48 -14.69
CA VAL A 189 0.63 2.93 -15.91
C VAL A 189 -0.73 2.27 -15.62
N SER A 190 -1.56 2.16 -16.64
CA SER A 190 -2.84 1.45 -16.55
C SER A 190 -3.06 0.51 -17.72
N THR A 191 -3.85 -0.53 -17.48
CA THR A 191 -4.30 -1.45 -18.53
C THR A 191 -5.76 -1.78 -18.34
N GLU A 192 -6.41 -2.19 -19.42
CA GLU A 192 -7.82 -2.56 -19.42
C GLU A 192 -8.03 -4.03 -19.76
N ILE A 193 -8.72 -4.73 -18.86
CA ILE A 193 -9.05 -6.14 -19.02
C ILE A 193 -10.49 -6.25 -19.53
N PRO A 194 -10.73 -6.89 -20.69
CA PRO A 194 -12.09 -7.16 -21.15
C PRO A 194 -12.76 -8.16 -20.21
N VAL A 195 -13.96 -7.81 -19.72
CA VAL A 195 -14.78 -8.64 -18.85
C VAL A 195 -16.11 -8.93 -19.52
N ASN A 196 -16.51 -10.20 -19.55
CA ASN A 196 -17.80 -10.66 -20.02
C ASN A 196 -18.42 -11.61 -18.98
N ALA A 197 -19.45 -11.14 -18.28
CA ALA A 197 -20.16 -11.85 -17.22
C ALA A 197 -21.64 -12.04 -17.61
N PRO A 198 -21.96 -12.92 -18.57
CA PRO A 198 -23.33 -13.12 -19.02
C PRO A 198 -24.21 -13.72 -17.92
N GLY A 199 -25.50 -13.37 -17.96
CA GLY A 199 -26.51 -13.87 -17.02
C GLY A 199 -26.43 -13.30 -15.60
N ARG A 200 -25.52 -12.36 -15.33
CA ARG A 200 -25.41 -11.68 -14.04
C ARG A 200 -26.39 -10.52 -13.93
N SER A 201 -27.05 -10.39 -12.80
CA SER A 201 -27.89 -9.24 -12.46
C SER A 201 -27.87 -9.01 -10.95
N GLY A 202 -27.98 -7.75 -10.54
CA GLY A 202 -27.93 -7.41 -9.12
C GLY A 202 -26.50 -7.24 -8.62
N ARG A 203 -26.34 -7.38 -7.30
CA ARG A 203 -25.07 -7.19 -6.59
C ARG A 203 -24.16 -8.40 -6.76
N HIS A 204 -22.91 -8.14 -7.12
CA HIS A 204 -21.86 -9.15 -7.28
C HIS A 204 -20.53 -8.66 -6.72
N VAL A 205 -19.60 -9.59 -6.53
CA VAL A 205 -18.19 -9.29 -6.27
C VAL A 205 -17.39 -9.70 -7.49
N LEU A 206 -16.54 -8.81 -7.98
CA LEU A 206 -15.43 -9.15 -8.86
C LEU A 206 -14.21 -9.42 -8.00
N PHE A 207 -13.51 -10.51 -8.31
CA PHE A 207 -12.25 -10.87 -7.68
C PHE A 207 -11.16 -10.90 -8.74
N THR A 208 -10.20 -10.00 -8.64
CA THR A 208 -9.11 -9.85 -9.62
C THR A 208 -7.82 -10.37 -9.02
N VAL A 209 -7.15 -11.27 -9.76
CA VAL A 209 -5.81 -11.77 -9.45
C VAL A 209 -4.85 -11.19 -10.46
N TRP A 210 -3.89 -10.38 -10.02
CA TRP A 210 -2.78 -9.90 -10.84
C TRP A 210 -1.49 -10.62 -10.43
N GLN A 211 -0.88 -11.35 -11.36
CA GLN A 211 0.48 -11.86 -11.20
C GLN A 211 1.43 -10.86 -11.86
N ALA A 212 2.22 -10.15 -11.05
CA ALA A 212 3.19 -9.19 -11.54
C ALA A 212 4.41 -9.91 -12.14
N SER A 213 5.09 -9.28 -13.11
CA SER A 213 6.20 -9.93 -13.84
C SER A 213 7.59 -9.74 -13.23
N HIS A 214 7.75 -8.82 -12.28
CA HIS A 214 9.07 -8.50 -11.71
C HIS A 214 9.57 -9.57 -10.73
N THR A 215 8.66 -10.30 -10.07
CA THR A 215 8.92 -11.39 -9.10
C THR A 215 7.69 -12.30 -9.00
N ASP A 216 7.77 -13.39 -8.24
CA ASP A 216 6.56 -14.14 -7.85
C ASP A 216 5.76 -13.37 -6.79
N GLN A 217 5.07 -12.33 -7.25
CA GLN A 217 4.20 -11.49 -6.43
C GLN A 217 2.81 -11.42 -7.07
N SER A 218 1.79 -11.67 -6.26
CA SER A 218 0.40 -11.79 -6.69
C SER A 218 -0.52 -10.90 -5.84
N TYR A 219 -1.44 -10.20 -6.48
CA TYR A 219 -2.37 -9.27 -5.85
C TYR A 219 -3.80 -9.81 -5.92
N TYR A 220 -4.60 -9.53 -4.88
CA TYR A 220 -5.92 -10.14 -4.69
C TYR A 220 -6.97 -9.10 -4.36
N ILE A 221 -7.73 -8.68 -5.36
CA ILE A 221 -8.48 -7.42 -5.31
C ILE A 221 -9.97 -7.69 -5.48
N CYS A 222 -10.75 -7.37 -4.45
CA CYS A 222 -12.21 -7.40 -4.52
C CYS A 222 -12.78 -6.04 -4.92
N SER A 223 -13.69 -6.02 -5.90
CA SER A 223 -14.52 -4.87 -6.28
C SER A 223 -15.99 -5.26 -6.23
N ASP A 224 -16.80 -4.54 -5.46
CA ASP A 224 -18.24 -4.77 -5.41
C ASP A 224 -18.94 -4.05 -6.57
N VAL A 225 -19.80 -4.75 -7.30
CA VAL A 225 -20.45 -4.23 -8.51
C VAL A 225 -21.94 -4.51 -8.52
N GLN A 226 -22.66 -3.75 -9.34
CA GLN A 226 -24.08 -3.92 -9.61
C GLN A 226 -24.29 -4.15 -11.11
N PHE A 227 -24.62 -5.39 -11.51
CA PHE A 227 -24.96 -5.75 -12.89
C PHE A 227 -26.43 -5.43 -13.22
N GLY A 228 -26.70 -5.00 -14.45
CA GLY A 228 -28.06 -4.79 -14.95
C GLY A 228 -28.74 -3.49 -14.51
N GLY A 229 -27.98 -2.57 -13.90
CA GLY A 229 -28.43 -1.18 -13.70
C GLY A 229 -28.36 -0.41 -15.02
N GLY A 230 -29.36 -0.56 -15.88
CA GLY A 230 -29.45 0.19 -17.14
C GLY A 230 -29.34 1.71 -16.94
N THR A 231 -28.48 2.34 -17.75
CA THR A 231 -28.47 3.75 -18.14
C THR A 231 -28.86 4.80 -17.09
N THR A 232 -28.24 4.78 -15.91
CA THR A 232 -27.95 6.09 -15.30
C THR A 232 -26.73 6.62 -16.05
N PRO A 233 -26.76 7.84 -16.61
CA PRO A 233 -25.52 8.50 -17.03
C PRO A 233 -24.50 8.37 -15.88
N PRO A 234 -23.17 8.40 -16.12
CA PRO A 234 -22.25 8.74 -15.02
C PRO A 234 -22.89 9.92 -14.30
N PRO A 235 -22.98 9.95 -12.96
CA PRO A 235 -23.63 11.06 -12.28
C PRO A 235 -23.07 12.31 -12.93
N THR A 236 -23.91 13.02 -13.70
CA THR A 236 -23.55 14.33 -14.18
C THR A 236 -23.32 15.04 -12.88
N THR A 237 -22.06 15.32 -12.58
CA THR A 237 -21.67 16.20 -11.51
C THR A 237 -22.68 17.34 -11.58
N PRO A 238 -23.52 17.57 -10.55
CA PRO A 238 -24.34 18.76 -10.53
C PRO A 238 -23.40 19.91 -10.89
N PRO A 239 -23.75 20.82 -11.81
CA PRO A 239 -22.91 21.98 -12.07
C PRO A 239 -22.56 22.54 -10.70
N ALA A 240 -21.25 22.65 -10.43
CA ALA A 240 -20.77 23.13 -9.15
C ALA A 240 -21.59 24.39 -8.84
N SER A 241 -22.52 24.27 -7.89
CA SER A 241 -23.08 25.46 -7.27
C SER A 241 -21.84 26.19 -6.76
N PRO A 242 -21.68 27.50 -7.04
CA PRO A 242 -20.49 28.24 -6.66
C PRO A 242 -20.43 28.24 -5.14
N THR A 243 -19.83 27.18 -4.61
CA THR A 243 -19.29 27.16 -3.28
C THR A 243 -18.28 28.28 -3.33
N PRO A 244 -18.39 29.30 -2.46
CA PRO A 244 -17.44 30.40 -2.47
C PRO A 244 -16.08 29.76 -2.48
N THR A 245 -15.29 30.07 -3.52
CA THR A 245 -13.87 29.75 -3.54
C THR A 245 -13.38 30.11 -2.15
N PRO A 246 -12.95 29.16 -1.29
CA PRO A 246 -12.17 29.60 -0.15
C PRO A 246 -10.99 30.29 -0.81
N THR A 247 -10.95 31.61 -0.70
CA THR A 247 -9.72 32.36 -0.85
C THR A 247 -8.84 31.81 0.26
N PHE A 248 -8.17 30.71 -0.03
CA PHE A 248 -6.97 30.35 0.68
C PHE A 248 -6.02 31.47 0.33
N ASP A 249 -5.91 32.43 1.24
CA ASP A 249 -4.65 33.14 1.35
C ASP A 249 -3.56 32.05 1.34
N PRO A 250 -2.61 32.09 0.41
CA PRO A 250 -1.49 31.17 0.48
C PRO A 250 -0.90 31.31 1.88
N PRO A 251 -0.71 30.22 2.65
CA PRO A 251 0.00 30.34 3.91
C PRO A 251 1.38 30.92 3.61
N THR A 252 1.61 32.12 4.09
CA THR A 252 2.79 32.96 3.87
C THR A 252 4.02 32.47 4.63
N THR A 253 4.08 31.18 4.97
CA THR A 253 5.30 30.58 5.52
C THR A 253 6.07 29.92 4.38
N PRO A 254 7.22 30.47 3.97
CA PRO A 254 8.06 29.87 2.97
C PRO A 254 8.46 28.44 3.39
N PRO A 255 8.50 27.46 2.48
CA PRO A 255 9.18 26.20 2.77
C PRO A 255 10.61 26.52 3.19
N THR A 256 11.09 25.91 4.27
CA THR A 256 12.50 25.98 4.63
C THR A 256 13.29 25.26 3.55
N THR A 257 13.89 26.04 2.65
CA THR A 257 14.68 25.55 1.52
C THR A 257 15.99 24.99 2.03
N THR A 258 16.11 23.67 2.06
CA THR A 258 17.39 22.98 2.21
C THR A 258 18.12 23.03 0.87
N ALA A 259 19.45 23.21 0.88
CA ALA A 259 20.26 23.24 -0.32
C ALA A 259 20.06 21.96 -1.19
N PRO A 260 20.22 22.03 -2.53
CA PRO A 260 20.10 20.87 -3.40
C PRO A 260 21.01 19.73 -2.92
N PRO A 261 20.52 18.47 -2.84
CA PRO A 261 21.33 17.37 -2.31
C PRO A 261 22.53 17.07 -3.19
N VAL A 262 23.67 16.78 -2.55
CA VAL A 262 24.89 16.26 -3.19
C VAL A 262 24.59 14.91 -3.85
N ALA A 263 25.40 14.48 -4.83
CA ALA A 263 25.23 13.18 -5.49
C ALA A 263 25.12 12.03 -4.47
N GLY A 264 24.03 11.25 -4.54
CA GLY A 264 23.73 10.15 -3.62
C GLY A 264 23.00 10.54 -2.32
N ALA A 265 22.64 11.81 -2.14
CA ALA A 265 21.81 12.27 -1.02
C ALA A 265 20.32 12.34 -1.39
N CYS A 266 19.45 12.48 -0.38
CA CYS A 266 18.03 12.75 -0.55
C CYS A 266 17.61 14.02 0.20
N ALA A 267 16.51 14.63 -0.22
CA ALA A 267 15.81 15.69 0.50
C ALA A 267 14.48 15.16 1.03
N ALA A 268 13.97 15.78 2.09
CA ALA A 268 12.63 15.49 2.59
C ALA A 268 11.89 16.78 2.95
N THR A 269 10.63 16.90 2.53
CA THR A 269 9.74 18.02 2.86
C THR A 269 8.53 17.53 3.64
N TYR A 270 8.02 18.34 4.57
CA TYR A 270 6.93 17.97 5.48
C TYR A 270 5.73 18.90 5.28
N ARG A 271 4.52 18.34 5.33
CA ARG A 271 3.29 19.12 5.51
C ARG A 271 2.27 18.40 6.37
N VAL A 272 1.36 19.17 6.99
CA VAL A 272 0.15 18.63 7.62
C VAL A 272 -0.96 18.63 6.59
N THR A 273 -1.62 17.48 6.40
CA THR A 273 -2.71 17.34 5.42
C THR A 273 -4.09 17.36 6.06
N SER A 274 -4.20 17.04 7.35
CA SER A 274 -5.45 17.10 8.11
C SER A 274 -5.18 17.23 9.61
N THR A 275 -6.12 17.83 10.35
CA THR A 275 -6.07 17.97 11.81
C THR A 275 -7.43 17.65 12.42
N TRP A 276 -7.42 17.10 13.64
CA TRP A 276 -8.61 16.82 14.43
C TRP A 276 -8.33 17.07 15.92
N SER A 277 -9.37 16.96 16.75
CA SER A 277 -9.21 17.12 18.20
C SER A 277 -8.23 16.08 18.74
N GLY A 278 -7.05 16.54 19.18
CA GLY A 278 -6.01 15.71 19.78
C GLY A 278 -5.01 15.07 18.80
N GLY A 279 -5.11 15.30 17.48
CA GLY A 279 -4.15 14.74 16.52
C GLY A 279 -4.14 15.37 15.14
N PHE A 280 -3.23 14.88 14.29
CA PHE A 280 -3.05 15.36 12.93
C PHE A 280 -2.47 14.28 12.01
N GLN A 281 -2.64 14.49 10.72
CA GLN A 281 -2.01 13.71 9.65
C GLN A 281 -0.84 14.50 9.05
N GLY A 282 0.36 13.93 9.15
CA GLY A 282 1.55 14.42 8.48
C GLY A 282 1.79 13.67 7.17
N GLU A 283 2.33 14.37 6.18
CA GLU A 283 2.88 13.78 4.96
C GLU A 283 4.31 14.30 4.76
N VAL A 284 5.21 13.39 4.40
CA VAL A 284 6.59 13.68 4.05
C VAL A 284 6.84 13.23 2.61
N GLN A 285 7.33 14.14 1.77
CA GLN A 285 7.84 13.82 0.44
C GLN A 285 9.35 13.64 0.52
N VAL A 286 9.85 12.51 0.03
CA VAL A 286 11.28 12.21 -0.09
C VAL A 286 11.68 12.30 -1.56
N THR A 287 12.73 13.06 -1.87
CA THR A 287 13.23 13.27 -3.23
C THR A 287 14.68 12.85 -3.33
N ALA A 288 15.01 12.02 -4.31
CA ALA A 288 16.39 11.68 -4.62
C ALA A 288 17.13 12.89 -5.19
N GLY A 289 18.42 13.03 -4.87
CA GLY A 289 19.29 14.03 -5.48
C GLY A 289 19.59 13.75 -6.95
N SER A 290 20.77 14.16 -7.41
CA SER A 290 21.20 14.00 -8.81
C SER A 290 21.58 12.57 -9.22
N ALA A 291 21.51 11.59 -8.31
CA ALA A 291 21.77 10.18 -8.57
C ALA A 291 20.61 9.31 -8.07
N ALA A 292 20.45 8.13 -8.66
CA ALA A 292 19.49 7.15 -8.18
C ALA A 292 19.89 6.63 -6.79
N ILE A 293 18.91 6.35 -5.95
CA ILE A 293 19.08 5.79 -4.61
C ILE A 293 18.31 4.47 -4.49
N ARG A 294 18.78 3.57 -3.62
CA ARG A 294 18.18 2.25 -3.33
C ARG A 294 17.29 2.27 -2.09
N SER A 295 17.59 3.14 -1.13
CA SER A 295 16.85 3.25 0.12
C SER A 295 16.99 4.66 0.68
N TRP A 296 16.06 5.04 1.55
CA TRP A 296 16.10 6.31 2.26
C TRP A 296 15.68 6.16 3.72
N ARG A 297 16.18 7.07 4.54
CA ARG A 297 15.84 7.22 5.96
C ARG A 297 15.66 8.70 6.25
N VAL A 298 14.49 9.05 6.79
CA VAL A 298 14.16 10.40 7.24
C VAL A 298 14.09 10.41 8.77
N THR A 299 14.78 11.35 9.40
CA THR A 299 14.77 11.53 10.85
C THR A 299 14.33 12.93 11.19
N TRP A 300 13.51 13.07 12.23
CA TRP A 300 13.13 14.36 12.80
C TRP A 300 12.91 14.27 14.31
N THR A 301 12.89 15.41 14.97
CA THR A 301 12.63 15.50 16.41
C THR A 301 11.43 16.39 16.65
N TYR A 302 10.44 15.89 17.38
CA TYR A 302 9.29 16.68 17.82
C TYR A 302 9.68 17.60 18.97
N ALA A 303 9.29 18.88 18.87
CA ALA A 303 9.54 19.86 19.91
C ALA A 303 8.53 19.81 21.07
N SER A 304 7.35 19.21 20.86
CA SER A 304 6.16 19.45 21.69
C SER A 304 5.41 18.17 22.10
N GLY A 305 6.12 17.06 22.30
CA GLY A 305 5.54 15.82 22.86
C GLY A 305 4.60 15.07 21.93
N GLN A 306 4.56 15.41 20.63
CA GLN A 306 3.82 14.65 19.63
C GLN A 306 4.31 13.20 19.58
N GLN A 307 3.40 12.26 19.35
CA GLN A 307 3.71 10.84 19.21
C GLN A 307 3.07 10.29 17.95
N VAL A 308 3.86 9.65 17.09
CA VAL A 308 3.34 8.92 15.93
C VAL A 308 2.59 7.69 16.43
N SER A 309 1.32 7.57 16.07
CA SER A 309 0.49 6.42 16.41
C SER A 309 0.41 5.41 15.27
N GLN A 310 0.52 5.88 14.03
CA GLN A 310 0.38 5.05 12.84
C GLN A 310 1.14 5.67 11.67
N ALA A 311 1.62 4.83 10.76
CA ALA A 311 2.27 5.26 9.53
C ALA A 311 1.93 4.36 8.35
N TRP A 312 2.02 4.92 7.14
CA TRP A 312 1.87 4.23 5.86
C TRP A 312 2.95 4.69 4.89
N ASN A 313 3.26 3.86 3.89
CA ASN A 313 4.42 4.01 3.01
C ASN A 313 5.77 4.24 3.73
N ALA A 314 5.89 3.92 5.02
CA ALA A 314 7.15 3.98 5.77
C ALA A 314 7.08 3.07 7.00
N THR A 315 8.22 2.52 7.41
CA THR A 315 8.38 1.93 8.74
C THR A 315 8.89 3.02 9.68
N LEU A 316 8.11 3.29 10.72
CA LEU A 316 8.37 4.37 11.66
C LEU A 316 8.69 3.83 13.05
N SER A 317 9.76 4.34 13.64
CA SER A 317 10.17 4.06 15.01
C SER A 317 10.43 5.36 15.76
N SER A 318 9.98 5.43 17.01
CA SER A 318 10.18 6.59 17.88
C SER A 318 11.04 6.20 19.07
N SER A 319 12.01 7.05 19.42
CA SER A 319 12.82 6.96 20.63
C SER A 319 12.82 8.32 21.31
N GLY A 320 12.06 8.46 22.40
CA GLY A 320 11.79 9.77 23.00
C GLY A 320 11.01 10.67 22.03
N SER A 321 11.55 11.85 21.74
CA SER A 321 10.98 12.79 20.75
C SER A 321 11.54 12.61 19.34
N THR A 322 12.54 11.75 19.15
CA THR A 322 13.13 11.50 17.84
C THR A 322 12.37 10.40 17.12
N VAL A 323 11.97 10.72 15.90
CA VAL A 323 11.25 9.84 15.00
C VAL A 323 12.13 9.51 13.81
N THR A 324 12.19 8.23 13.46
CA THR A 324 12.92 7.74 12.30
C THR A 324 11.96 6.98 11.40
N ALA A 325 11.78 7.47 10.18
CA ALA A 325 11.10 6.80 9.09
C ALA A 325 12.11 6.18 8.14
N GLN A 326 11.86 4.93 7.76
CA GLN A 326 12.61 4.22 6.73
C GLN A 326 11.64 3.85 5.62
N ASN A 327 12.14 3.79 4.39
CA ASN A 327 11.35 3.29 3.28
C ASN A 327 10.81 1.89 3.60
N VAL A 328 9.59 1.63 3.15
CA VAL A 328 9.13 0.26 2.99
C VAL A 328 9.73 -0.31 1.72
N SER A 329 9.51 -1.60 1.49
CA SER A 329 10.06 -2.32 0.34
C SER A 329 9.92 -1.60 -0.99
N TYR A 330 8.77 -0.98 -1.22
CA TYR A 330 8.43 -0.47 -2.54
C TYR A 330 8.93 0.92 -2.89
N ASN A 331 9.17 1.77 -1.90
CA ASN A 331 9.42 3.17 -2.17
C ASN A 331 10.85 3.62 -1.85
N GLY A 332 11.76 2.68 -1.57
CA GLY A 332 13.17 2.99 -1.34
C GLY A 332 13.93 3.40 -2.59
N GLY A 333 13.67 2.68 -3.70
CA GLY A 333 14.34 2.88 -4.98
C GLY A 333 13.80 4.09 -5.73
N LEU A 334 14.59 5.16 -5.86
CA LEU A 334 14.21 6.37 -6.59
C LEU A 334 15.26 6.71 -7.64
N GLY A 335 14.83 6.95 -8.88
CA GLY A 335 15.69 7.53 -9.91
C GLY A 335 16.15 8.94 -9.54
N ALA A 336 17.17 9.47 -10.21
CA ALA A 336 17.64 10.84 -9.97
C ALA A 336 16.48 11.85 -10.11
N GLY A 337 16.29 12.70 -9.09
CA GLY A 337 15.20 13.68 -9.00
C GLY A 337 13.80 13.10 -8.78
N ALA A 338 13.63 11.77 -8.76
CA ALA A 338 12.34 11.14 -8.48
C ALA A 338 11.96 11.29 -7.01
N SER A 339 10.67 11.24 -6.72
CA SER A 339 10.14 11.42 -5.37
C SER A 339 9.16 10.33 -4.96
N THR A 340 9.03 10.10 -3.67
CA THR A 340 7.95 9.31 -3.05
C THR A 340 7.36 10.07 -1.87
N THR A 341 6.21 9.62 -1.37
CA THR A 341 5.59 10.19 -0.18
C THR A 341 5.25 9.11 0.83
N PHE A 342 5.39 9.46 2.11
CA PHE A 342 4.84 8.67 3.21
C PHE A 342 4.04 9.56 4.15
N GLY A 343 3.11 8.96 4.86
CA GLY A 343 2.28 9.68 5.80
C GLY A 343 2.16 8.97 7.13
N PHE A 344 1.69 9.71 8.11
CA PHE A 344 1.51 9.22 9.46
C PHE A 344 0.41 9.98 10.19
N LEU A 345 -0.18 9.32 11.19
CA LEU A 345 -1.02 9.97 12.20
C LEU A 345 -0.16 10.20 13.44
N ALA A 346 -0.28 11.38 14.04
CA ALA A 346 0.36 11.70 15.30
C ALA A 346 -0.60 12.43 16.25
N SER A 347 -0.39 12.26 17.54
CA SER A 347 -1.08 13.01 18.58
C SER A 347 -0.48 14.42 18.77
N GLY A 348 -1.27 15.33 19.32
CA GLY A 348 -0.84 16.71 19.61
C GLY A 348 -1.10 17.70 18.47
N SER A 349 -0.47 18.88 18.53
CA SER A 349 -0.60 19.90 17.47
C SER A 349 0.40 19.67 16.33
N GLY A 350 -0.11 19.68 15.09
CA GLY A 350 0.71 19.58 13.88
C GLY A 350 1.29 20.91 13.39
N SER A 351 1.05 22.02 14.10
CA SER A 351 1.29 23.39 13.62
C SER A 351 2.75 23.80 13.49
N SER A 352 3.71 22.99 13.98
CA SER A 352 5.14 23.24 13.77
C SER A 352 5.74 22.12 12.93
N ALA A 353 6.25 22.48 11.74
CA ALA A 353 7.00 21.56 10.89
C ALA A 353 8.35 21.26 11.54
N PRO A 354 8.69 19.99 11.82
CA PRO A 354 10.00 19.66 12.36
C PRO A 354 11.05 19.78 11.25
N THR A 355 12.30 20.05 11.64
CA THR A 355 13.43 19.95 10.71
C THR A 355 13.67 18.49 10.36
N LEU A 356 13.56 18.15 9.08
CA LEU A 356 13.82 16.80 8.58
C LEU A 356 15.29 16.64 8.18
N THR A 357 15.87 15.49 8.47
CA THR A 357 17.15 15.04 7.92
C THR A 357 16.91 13.80 7.07
N CYS A 358 17.39 13.79 5.82
CA CYS A 358 17.26 12.65 4.92
C CYS A 358 18.64 12.06 4.60
N THR A 359 18.75 10.72 4.68
CA THR A 359 19.94 9.96 4.30
C THR A 359 19.53 8.85 3.33
N ALA A 360 20.39 8.54 2.36
CA ALA A 360 20.12 7.55 1.33
C ALA A 360 21.32 6.64 1.07
N THR A 361 21.06 5.45 0.51
CA THR A 361 22.10 4.56 -0.03
C THR A 361 21.98 4.48 -1.54
N THR A 362 23.10 4.40 -2.26
CA THR A 362 23.14 4.32 -3.73
C THR A 362 23.34 2.90 -4.26
#